data_AF-A0A2E2WUU4-F1
#
_entry.id   AF-A0A2E2WUU4-F1
#
_cell.length_a   1.000
_cell.length_b   1.000
_cell.length_c   1.000
_cell.angle_alpha   90.00
_cell.angle_beta   90.00
_cell.angle_gamma   90.00
#
_symmetry.space_group_name_H-M   'P 1'
#
loop_
_entity.id
_entity.type
_entity.pdbx_description
1 polymer ?
#
loop_
_entity_poly.entity_id
_entity_poly.type
_entity_poly.pdbx_seq_one_letter_code
_entity_poly.pdbx_strand_id
1 'polypeptide(L)'
;MTRENISTGSSANDGTGDTLRSAGTKINANFTELYTLLGGNANTLSTQVTLGADGVIFEGDTPDGNETSLKVTDPTADRTITLPNATGTISLIDNTETLTNKTL
;
A
#
# COMPACT_ATOMS: atom_id res chain seq x y z
N MET A 1 0.47 13.85 -7.88
CA MET A 1 1.30 14.89 -8.53
C MET A 1 2.51 14.18 -9.13
N THR A 2 3.38 14.85 -9.88
CA THR A 2 4.66 14.27 -10.28
C THR A 2 5.72 14.72 -9.29
N ARG A 3 6.70 13.87 -8.97
CA ARG A 3 7.83 14.19 -8.08
C ARG A 3 8.43 15.56 -8.42
N GLU A 4 8.51 16.44 -7.43
CA GLU A 4 9.12 17.76 -7.52
C GLU A 4 10.60 17.69 -7.10
N ASN A 5 11.52 17.96 -8.02
CA ASN A 5 12.95 17.98 -7.69
C ASN A 5 13.41 19.37 -7.24
N ILE A 6 14.27 19.42 -6.22
CA ILE A 6 14.98 20.64 -5.82
C ILE A 6 16.03 20.98 -6.89
N SER A 7 16.01 22.21 -7.40
CA SER A 7 17.07 22.75 -8.25
C SER A 7 18.20 23.29 -7.38
N THR A 8 19.41 22.74 -7.53
CA THR A 8 20.61 23.23 -6.81
C THR A 8 21.41 24.27 -7.58
N GLY A 9 20.88 24.76 -8.71
CA GLY A 9 21.58 25.66 -9.64
C GLY A 9 22.44 24.93 -10.66
N SER A 10 22.92 25.67 -11.66
CA SER A 10 23.79 25.13 -12.72
C SER A 10 25.27 25.09 -12.28
N SER A 11 25.62 25.88 -11.27
CA SER A 11 26.95 26.01 -10.70
C SER A 11 26.86 26.49 -9.25
N ALA A 12 27.95 26.30 -8.48
CA ALA A 12 28.00 26.76 -7.10
C ALA A 12 27.80 28.28 -7.02
N ASN A 13 26.86 28.71 -6.16
CA ASN A 13 26.58 30.11 -5.85
C ASN A 13 26.12 30.97 -7.04
N ASP A 14 25.57 30.36 -8.09
CA ASP A 14 25.14 31.08 -9.30
C ASP A 14 23.77 31.75 -9.20
N GLY A 15 23.04 31.53 -8.10
CA GLY A 15 21.71 32.11 -7.85
C GLY A 15 20.59 31.55 -8.73
N THR A 16 20.84 30.52 -9.54
CA THR A 16 19.85 29.90 -10.44
C THR A 16 19.09 28.73 -9.81
N GLY A 17 19.50 28.32 -8.61
CA GLY A 17 18.83 27.29 -7.82
C GLY A 17 17.52 27.76 -7.18
N ASP A 18 16.82 26.81 -6.56
CA ASP A 18 15.65 27.12 -5.75
C ASP A 18 16.04 27.96 -4.52
N THR A 19 15.18 28.91 -4.16
CA THR A 19 15.22 29.50 -2.82
C THR A 19 14.90 28.42 -1.78
N LEU A 20 15.38 28.59 -0.53
CA LEU A 20 15.02 27.69 0.58
C LEU A 20 13.51 27.49 0.72
N ARG A 21 12.72 28.54 0.47
CA ARG A 21 11.27 28.47 0.49
C ARG A 21 10.71 27.59 -0.63
N SER A 22 11.19 27.77 -1.87
CA SER A 22 10.79 26.92 -3.01
C SER A 22 11.15 25.45 -2.76
N ALA A 23 12.38 25.19 -2.35
CA ALA A 23 12.85 23.85 -1.99
C ALA A 23 12.01 23.23 -0.87
N GLY A 24 11.72 24.00 0.19
CA GLY A 24 10.84 23.57 1.28
C GLY A 24 9.42 23.24 0.82
N THR A 25 8.84 24.03 -0.08
CA THR A 25 7.54 23.72 -0.68
C THR A 25 7.56 22.41 -1.48
N LYS A 26 8.59 22.19 -2.30
CA LYS A 26 8.75 20.94 -3.07
C LYS A 26 8.90 19.71 -2.16
N ILE A 27 9.70 19.85 -1.11
CA ILE A 27 9.86 18.81 -0.07
C ILE A 27 8.50 18.48 0.56
N ASN A 28 7.76 19.49 1.01
CA ASN A 28 6.44 19.30 1.63
C ASN A 28 5.44 18.66 0.65
N ALA A 29 5.46 19.07 -0.62
CA ALA A 29 4.59 18.50 -1.64
C ALA A 29 4.88 17.00 -1.86
N ASN A 30 6.15 16.63 -2.04
CA ASN A 30 6.55 15.24 -2.20
C ASN A 30 6.18 14.37 -0.98
N PHE A 31 6.44 14.87 0.24
CA PHE A 31 6.07 14.12 1.45
C PHE A 31 4.56 14.02 1.63
N THR A 32 3.80 15.06 1.33
CA THR A 32 2.33 15.01 1.38
C THR A 32 1.80 13.94 0.41
N GLU A 33 2.38 13.84 -0.78
CA GLU A 33 2.03 12.79 -1.75
C GLU A 33 2.36 11.40 -1.23
N LEU A 34 3.56 11.18 -0.70
CA LEU A 34 3.96 9.90 -0.12
C LEU A 34 3.06 9.50 1.05
N TYR A 35 2.79 10.41 1.98
CA TYR A 35 1.88 10.16 3.09
C TYR A 35 0.49 9.83 2.56
N THR A 36 -0.07 10.62 1.64
CA THR A 36 -1.40 10.34 1.08
C THR A 36 -1.48 8.97 0.40
N LEU A 37 -0.45 8.58 -0.35
CA LEU A 37 -0.38 7.28 -1.02
C LEU A 37 -0.26 6.11 -0.02
N LEU A 38 0.45 6.32 1.09
CA LEU A 38 0.79 5.28 2.05
C LEU A 38 -0.09 5.29 3.31
N GLY A 39 -1.26 5.92 3.30
CA GLY A 39 -2.22 5.87 4.42
C GLY A 39 -2.19 7.06 5.40
N GLY A 40 -1.57 8.18 5.01
CA GLY A 40 -1.46 9.43 5.76
C GLY A 40 -0.24 9.50 6.67
N ASN A 41 -0.35 10.23 7.79
CA ASN A 41 0.69 10.32 8.84
C ASN A 41 0.82 9.02 9.67
N ALA A 42 0.34 7.89 9.14
CA ALA A 42 0.33 6.61 9.82
C ALA A 42 1.57 5.80 9.43
N ASN A 43 2.12 5.05 10.38
CA ASN A 43 3.16 4.04 10.10
C ASN A 43 2.58 2.78 9.42
N THR A 44 1.30 2.81 9.07
CA THR A 44 0.49 1.69 8.57
C THR A 44 -0.38 2.19 7.42
N LEU A 45 -0.41 1.43 6.32
CA LEU A 45 -1.18 1.75 5.10
C LEU A 45 -2.68 1.94 5.41
N SER A 46 -3.12 1.30 6.49
CA SER A 46 -4.38 1.44 7.19
C SER A 46 -4.19 0.79 8.56
N THR A 47 -4.89 1.23 9.62
CA THR A 47 -4.90 0.46 10.88
C THR A 47 -5.52 -0.93 10.73
N GLN A 48 -6.08 -1.26 9.56
CA GLN A 48 -6.62 -2.59 9.25
C GLN A 48 -5.73 -3.40 8.31
N VAL A 49 -4.77 -2.80 7.59
CA VAL A 49 -3.96 -3.51 6.58
C VAL A 49 -2.49 -3.13 6.67
N THR A 50 -1.65 -4.14 6.89
CA THR A 50 -0.19 -4.01 6.96
C THR A 50 0.47 -4.91 5.91
N LEU A 51 1.50 -4.39 5.23
CA LEU A 51 2.38 -5.19 4.38
C LEU A 51 3.55 -5.70 5.23
N GLY A 52 3.47 -6.96 5.67
CA GLY A 52 4.49 -7.61 6.48
C GLY A 52 5.50 -8.41 5.65
N ALA A 53 6.55 -8.92 6.31
CA ALA A 53 7.55 -9.79 5.66
C ALA A 53 6.94 -11.08 5.09
N ASP A 54 5.85 -11.56 5.69
CA ASP A 54 5.20 -12.83 5.38
C ASP A 54 3.93 -12.71 4.51
N GLY A 55 3.47 -11.50 4.17
CA GLY A 55 2.27 -11.31 3.35
C GLY A 55 1.50 -10.02 3.63
N VAL A 56 0.23 -9.99 3.19
CA VAL A 56 -0.73 -8.92 3.51
C VAL A 56 -1.50 -9.32 4.76
N ILE A 57 -1.43 -8.49 5.81
CA ILE A 57 -1.99 -8.76 7.13
C ILE A 57 -3.23 -7.88 7.33
N PHE A 58 -4.33 -8.49 7.80
CA PHE A 58 -5.61 -7.86 8.06
C PHE A 58 -5.98 -7.98 9.55
N GLU A 59 -6.20 -6.85 10.22
CA GLU A 59 -6.53 -6.80 11.67
C GLU A 59 -7.99 -7.15 11.97
N GLY A 60 -8.92 -6.85 11.06
CA GLY A 60 -10.36 -6.92 11.35
C GLY A 60 -10.90 -5.66 12.06
N ASP A 61 -12.09 -5.76 12.64
CA ASP A 61 -12.82 -4.61 13.21
C ASP A 61 -12.24 -4.10 14.53
N THR A 62 -11.61 -4.98 15.31
CA THR A 62 -11.09 -4.69 16.65
C THR A 62 -9.63 -5.09 16.77
N PRO A 63 -8.72 -4.17 17.15
CA PRO A 63 -7.35 -4.54 17.46
C PRO A 63 -7.30 -5.38 18.74
N ASP A 64 -7.16 -6.70 18.57
CA ASP A 64 -7.19 -7.66 19.68
C ASP A 64 -6.02 -8.66 19.66
N GLY A 65 -5.07 -8.47 18.74
CA GLY A 65 -3.90 -9.33 18.58
C GLY A 65 -4.17 -10.63 17.81
N ASN A 66 -5.29 -10.71 17.08
CA ASN A 66 -5.59 -11.81 16.18
C ASN A 66 -5.76 -11.29 14.75
N GLU A 67 -4.83 -11.66 13.87
CA GLU A 67 -4.83 -11.18 12.49
C GLU A 67 -5.09 -12.31 11.48
N THR A 68 -5.64 -11.95 10.33
CA THR A 68 -5.71 -12.83 9.15
C THR A 68 -4.63 -12.43 8.16
N SER A 69 -3.88 -13.40 7.62
CA SER A 69 -2.82 -13.13 6.64
C SER A 69 -3.12 -13.77 5.28
N LEU A 70 -2.95 -13.02 4.20
CA LEU A 70 -2.84 -13.54 2.85
C LEU A 70 -1.36 -13.78 2.51
N LYS A 71 -0.96 -15.05 2.48
CA LYS A 71 0.41 -15.50 2.20
C LYS A 71 0.47 -16.28 0.88
N VAL A 72 1.59 -16.13 0.18
CA VAL A 72 1.90 -16.87 -1.04
C VAL A 72 2.99 -17.88 -0.72
N THR A 73 2.77 -19.15 -1.05
CA THR A 73 3.85 -20.16 -1.06
C THR A 73 4.71 -19.98 -2.29
N ASP A 74 5.95 -20.47 -2.28
CA ASP A 74 6.87 -20.37 -3.41
C ASP A 74 6.20 -20.88 -4.71
N PRO A 75 5.92 -19.99 -5.68
CA PRO A 75 5.23 -20.38 -6.89
C PRO A 75 6.21 -21.08 -7.84
N THR A 76 5.77 -22.16 -8.48
CA THR A 76 6.58 -22.88 -9.48
C THR A 76 6.50 -22.27 -10.89
N ALA A 77 5.68 -21.23 -11.06
CA ALA A 77 5.44 -20.47 -12.29
C ALA A 77 4.63 -19.20 -11.93
N ASP A 78 4.56 -18.22 -12.83
CA ASP A 78 3.74 -17.02 -12.62
C ASP A 78 2.28 -17.38 -12.35
N ARG A 79 1.72 -16.88 -11.23
CA ARG A 79 0.32 -17.07 -10.83
C ARG A 79 -0.36 -15.73 -10.64
N THR A 80 -1.58 -15.63 -11.15
CA THR A 80 -2.47 -14.49 -10.91
C THR A 80 -3.76 -14.98 -10.28
N ILE A 81 -4.12 -14.41 -9.13
CA ILE A 81 -5.41 -14.60 -8.47
C ILE A 81 -6.21 -13.30 -8.62
N THR A 82 -7.30 -13.35 -9.37
CA THR A 82 -8.16 -12.18 -9.63
C THR A 82 -9.42 -12.27 -8.77
N LEU A 83 -9.66 -11.27 -7.93
CA LEU A 83 -10.94 -11.15 -7.22
C LEU A 83 -12.05 -10.76 -8.20
N PRO A 84 -13.22 -11.39 -8.14
CA PRO A 84 -14.35 -10.98 -8.97
C PRO A 84 -14.85 -9.60 -8.52
N ASN A 85 -15.47 -8.85 -9.44
CA ASN A 85 -16.24 -7.68 -9.09
C ASN A 85 -17.59 -8.11 -8.46
N ALA A 86 -17.52 -8.68 -7.25
CA ALA A 86 -18.65 -9.18 -6.49
C ALA A 86 -18.35 -9.10 -4.98
N THR A 87 -19.40 -8.89 -4.19
CA THR A 87 -19.32 -8.98 -2.72
C THR A 87 -19.44 -10.44 -2.29
N GLY A 88 -18.76 -10.82 -1.20
CA GLY A 88 -18.87 -12.14 -0.58
C GLY A 88 -17.67 -12.45 0.31
N THR A 89 -17.60 -13.68 0.78
CA THR A 89 -16.45 -14.24 1.49
C THR A 89 -15.59 -15.09 0.55
N ILE A 90 -14.29 -15.16 0.81
CA ILE A 90 -13.39 -16.10 0.12
C ILE A 90 -13.65 -17.51 0.68
N SER A 91 -13.79 -18.47 -0.21
CA SER A 91 -13.97 -19.89 0.10
C SER A 91 -12.64 -20.55 0.45
N LEU A 92 -12.60 -21.38 1.52
CA LEU A 92 -11.42 -22.16 1.91
C LEU A 92 -11.70 -23.66 1.78
N ILE A 93 -10.67 -24.42 1.41
CA ILE A 93 -10.83 -25.84 1.03
C ILE A 93 -11.16 -26.79 2.19
N ASP A 94 -10.84 -26.41 3.43
CA ASP A 94 -11.06 -27.26 4.62
C ASP A 94 -12.31 -26.87 5.40
N ASN A 95 -13.00 -25.79 5.01
CA ASN A 95 -14.22 -25.33 5.66
C ASN A 95 -15.45 -26.08 5.12
N THR A 96 -16.41 -26.35 5.99
CA THR A 96 -17.75 -26.75 5.53
C THR A 96 -18.50 -25.51 5.05
N GLU A 97 -18.65 -25.37 3.73
CA GLU A 97 -19.28 -24.21 3.09
C GLU A 97 -20.50 -24.64 2.24
N THR A 98 -21.55 -23.82 2.25
CA THR A 98 -22.67 -23.98 1.30
C THR A 98 -22.47 -23.02 0.14
N LEU A 99 -22.01 -23.54 -1.00
CA LEU A 99 -21.80 -22.76 -2.20
C LEU A 99 -23.06 -22.79 -3.08
N THR A 100 -23.75 -21.65 -3.20
CA THR A 100 -24.88 -21.51 -4.11
C THR A 100 -24.41 -21.11 -5.51
N ASN A 101 -25.17 -21.51 -6.54
CA ASN A 101 -24.92 -21.16 -7.94
C ASN A 101 -23.51 -21.55 -8.44
N LYS A 102 -22.98 -22.69 -7.99
CA LYS A 102 -21.74 -23.26 -8.51
C LYS A 102 -22.03 -24.44 -9.43
N THR A 103 -21.22 -24.54 -10.48
CA THR A 103 -20.94 -25.81 -11.14
C THR A 103 -19.62 -26.30 -10.55
N LEU A 104 -19.65 -27.47 -9.92
CA LEU A 104 -18.48 -28.11 -9.30
C LEU A 104 -17.90 -29.17 -10.24
#